data_AF-A0A3D2EZ21-F1
#
_entry.id   AF-A0A3D2EZ21-F1
#
_cell.length_a   1.000
_cell.length_b   1.000
_cell.length_c   1.000
_cell.angle_alpha   90.00
_cell.angle_beta   90.00
_cell.angle_gamma   90.00
#
_symmetry.space_group_name_H-M   'P 1'
#
loop_
_entity.id
_entity.type
_entity.pdbx_description
1 polymer ?
#
loop_
_entity_poly.entity_id
_entity_poly.type
_entity_poly.pdbx_seq_one_letter_code
_entity_poly.pdbx_strand_id
1 'polypeptide(L)'
;MVSSLIIAYFLNNFVAPDAQVPRVRTYREIRTSEHHASLDVEVIPAEGGSIPLGASRVEVLKFKMTADCDGQDVSIKTITLKREGMGNYRDIKKVYATHGTYRLTPGHTMSRRDGIVRLRFRSFTVPSCESRTISVNADFRGSAQVLGEHRFVLLGQNSVAASASSIIVHPWSVESDNVKVEEKTIVEPKPRSEAGPKARCREGRANYPRVRSSNIASEECVNVIDPTLRVSGEEIGLIEVTYLPWLRRITYGPRRTILRFSIKADEKNDHRIQAITFTNEGTARNFDLHNLSLPGSRVVSYLSGNKVRIVFSPPLKLNKNQEKLMTLKADIRASRRRTVKFVIEEPGDIESSVLRRRR
;
A
#
# COMPACT_ATOMS: atom_id res chain seq x y z
N MET A 1 -35.27 -2.17 -65.38
CA MET A 1 -34.08 -2.43 -64.55
C MET A 1 -32.87 -1.69 -65.13
N VAL A 2 -32.77 -0.35 -64.99
CA VAL A 2 -31.58 0.42 -65.46
C VAL A 2 -31.19 1.55 -64.48
N SER A 3 -31.88 1.73 -63.34
CA SER A 3 -31.67 2.91 -62.48
C SER A 3 -30.55 2.78 -61.43
N SER A 4 -29.90 1.63 -61.28
CA SER A 4 -28.96 1.38 -60.15
C SER A 4 -27.48 1.44 -60.53
N LEU A 5 -27.12 1.72 -61.78
CA LEU A 5 -25.72 1.67 -62.25
C LEU A 5 -25.02 3.04 -62.28
N ILE A 6 -25.75 4.16 -62.14
CA ILE A 6 -25.16 5.50 -62.25
C ILE A 6 -24.51 5.98 -60.94
N ILE A 7 -24.93 5.44 -59.78
CA ILE A 7 -24.39 5.88 -58.48
C ILE A 7 -23.00 5.27 -58.19
N ALA A 8 -22.69 4.09 -58.75
CA ALA A 8 -21.39 3.44 -58.53
C ALA A 8 -20.23 4.10 -59.31
N TYR A 9 -20.51 4.85 -60.38
CA TYR A 9 -19.46 5.48 -61.19
C TYR A 9 -18.94 6.80 -60.61
N PHE A 10 -19.73 7.49 -59.78
CA PHE A 10 -19.34 8.79 -59.23
C PHE A 10 -18.45 8.75 -57.98
N LEU A 11 -18.25 7.59 -57.35
CA LEU A 11 -17.43 7.47 -56.15
C LEU A 11 -15.96 7.08 -56.40
N ASN A 12 -15.56 6.78 -57.63
CA ASN A 12 -14.21 6.25 -57.91
C ASN A 12 -13.21 7.26 -58.50
N ASN A 13 -13.57 8.54 -58.64
CA ASN A 13 -12.72 9.57 -59.28
C ASN A 13 -12.40 10.80 -58.43
N PHE A 14 -12.61 10.75 -57.10
CA PHE A 14 -12.09 11.81 -56.22
C PHE A 14 -10.63 11.52 -55.84
N VAL A 15 -9.71 11.89 -56.72
CA VAL A 15 -8.31 12.15 -56.33
C VAL A 15 -8.27 13.59 -55.81
N ALA A 16 -8.09 13.76 -54.51
CA ALA A 16 -7.92 15.07 -53.92
C ALA A 16 -6.63 15.71 -54.47
N PRO A 17 -6.65 16.97 -54.93
CA PRO A 17 -5.44 17.66 -55.34
C PRO A 17 -4.50 17.79 -54.13
N ASP A 18 -3.24 17.44 -54.35
CA ASP A 18 -2.15 17.52 -53.37
C ASP A 18 -1.95 18.99 -52.97
N ALA A 19 -2.61 19.39 -51.89
CA ALA A 19 -2.51 20.73 -51.33
C ALA A 19 -1.13 20.85 -50.69
N GLN A 20 -0.19 21.43 -51.41
CA GLN A 20 1.08 21.88 -50.85
C GLN A 20 0.80 22.94 -49.77
N VAL A 21 0.77 22.49 -48.51
CA VAL A 21 0.65 23.38 -47.36
C VAL A 21 1.97 24.17 -47.25
N PRO A 22 1.93 25.50 -47.21
CA PRO A 22 3.14 26.29 -47.00
C PRO A 22 3.76 25.90 -45.65
N ARG A 23 5.05 25.55 -45.67
CA ARG A 23 5.84 25.26 -44.46
C ARG A 23 5.96 26.53 -43.61
N VAL A 24 4.97 26.75 -42.74
CA VAL A 24 5.10 27.66 -41.62
C VAL A 24 6.24 27.12 -40.76
N ARG A 25 7.27 27.95 -40.55
CA ARG A 25 8.33 27.69 -39.58
C ARG A 25 7.67 27.57 -38.21
N THR A 26 7.40 26.35 -37.76
CA THR A 26 6.91 26.14 -36.40
C THR A 26 8.05 26.38 -35.44
N TYR A 27 7.76 27.33 -34.56
CA TYR A 27 8.42 27.65 -33.32
C TYR A 27 9.15 26.45 -32.72
N ARG A 28 10.42 26.71 -32.36
CA ARG A 28 11.19 26.01 -31.33
C ARG A 28 10.23 25.56 -30.22
N GLU A 29 9.96 24.25 -30.12
CA GLU A 29 9.31 23.64 -28.97
C GLU A 29 10.17 24.00 -27.75
N ILE A 30 9.77 25.07 -27.06
CA ILE A 30 10.12 25.24 -25.67
C ILE A 30 9.40 24.09 -24.99
N ARG A 31 10.16 23.02 -24.67
CA ARG A 31 9.77 22.10 -23.61
C ARG A 31 9.66 22.92 -22.34
N THR A 32 8.51 23.56 -22.12
CA THR A 32 8.03 23.84 -20.78
C THR A 32 7.87 22.46 -20.18
N SER A 33 8.81 22.06 -19.31
CA SER A 33 8.57 20.97 -18.39
C SER A 33 7.30 21.34 -17.64
N GLU A 34 6.17 20.75 -18.01
CA GLU A 34 5.00 20.78 -17.15
C GLU A 34 5.44 20.08 -15.87
N HIS A 35 5.71 20.90 -14.86
CA HIS A 35 6.03 20.45 -13.51
C HIS A 35 4.77 19.79 -12.95
N HIS A 36 4.63 18.51 -13.27
CA HIS A 36 3.51 17.68 -12.88
C HIS A 36 3.61 17.41 -11.38
N ALA A 37 2.83 18.15 -10.57
CA ALA A 37 2.81 17.96 -9.13
C ALA A 37 2.39 16.51 -8.81
N SER A 38 3.17 15.83 -7.97
CA SER A 38 2.89 14.48 -7.48
C SER A 38 2.64 14.48 -5.98
N LEU A 39 1.81 13.55 -5.50
CA LEU A 39 1.45 13.42 -4.10
C LEU A 39 1.65 11.99 -3.62
N ASP A 40 2.46 11.84 -2.60
CA ASP A 40 2.66 10.60 -1.86
C ASP A 40 1.73 10.57 -0.65
N VAL A 41 0.96 9.49 -0.47
CA VAL A 41 -0.01 9.33 0.62
C VAL A 41 0.28 8.04 1.37
N GLU A 42 0.85 8.19 2.56
CA GLU A 42 1.03 7.12 3.51
C GLU A 42 -0.20 6.99 4.41
N VAL A 43 -0.81 5.81 4.43
CA VAL A 43 -1.98 5.51 5.27
C VAL A 43 -1.51 4.81 6.54
N ILE A 44 -1.93 5.29 7.71
CA ILE A 44 -1.56 4.70 9.01
C ILE A 44 -2.86 4.38 9.78
N PRO A 45 -3.19 3.10 10.05
CA PRO A 45 -4.35 2.75 10.86
C PRO A 45 -4.17 3.21 12.31
N ALA A 46 -5.26 3.64 12.93
CA ALA A 46 -5.23 3.84 14.38
C ALA A 46 -5.08 2.49 15.10
N GLU A 47 -4.40 2.50 16.25
CA GLU A 47 -4.31 1.33 17.11
C GLU A 47 -5.71 0.87 17.53
N GLY A 48 -5.97 -0.43 17.40
CA GLY A 48 -7.25 -1.02 17.76
C GLY A 48 -7.48 -1.00 19.28
N GLY A 49 -8.74 -0.95 19.70
CA GLY A 49 -9.08 -1.03 21.12
C GLY A 49 -10.58 -0.95 21.38
N SER A 50 -10.96 -1.23 22.62
CA SER A 50 -12.33 -1.01 23.10
C SER A 50 -12.57 0.48 23.32
N ILE A 51 -13.63 1.00 22.72
CA ILE A 51 -14.03 2.40 22.86
C ILE A 51 -15.29 2.51 23.71
N PRO A 52 -15.39 3.51 24.61
CA PRO A 52 -16.64 3.76 25.35
C PRO A 52 -17.80 4.10 24.41
N LEU A 53 -19.02 3.74 24.81
CA LEU A 53 -20.23 4.17 24.11
C LEU A 53 -20.32 5.71 24.12
N GLY A 54 -20.71 6.29 23.00
CA GLY A 54 -20.77 7.76 22.87
C GLY A 54 -19.42 8.47 22.79
N ALA A 55 -18.30 7.73 22.72
CA ALA A 55 -16.97 8.31 22.55
C ALA A 55 -16.92 9.24 21.33
N SER A 56 -16.22 10.36 21.47
CA SER A 56 -16.06 11.36 20.42
C SER A 56 -14.58 11.60 20.14
N ARG A 57 -14.25 12.03 18.92
CA ARG A 57 -12.88 12.24 18.46
C ARG A 57 -12.01 10.96 18.62
N VAL A 58 -12.60 9.81 18.32
CA VAL A 58 -11.85 8.55 18.25
C VAL A 58 -11.10 8.57 16.93
N GLU A 59 -9.77 8.59 16.99
CA GLU A 59 -8.94 8.48 15.80
C GLU A 59 -9.09 7.07 15.21
N VAL A 60 -9.32 6.99 13.90
CA VAL A 60 -9.55 5.71 13.19
C VAL A 60 -8.56 5.48 12.06
N LEU A 61 -7.98 6.55 11.51
CA LEU A 61 -6.94 6.55 10.48
C LEU A 61 -6.12 7.83 10.62
N LYS A 62 -4.84 7.76 10.27
CA LYS A 62 -3.96 8.89 9.99
C LYS A 62 -3.49 8.81 8.54
N PHE A 63 -3.27 9.98 7.94
CA PHE A 63 -2.61 10.09 6.64
C PHE A 63 -1.42 11.03 6.77
N LYS A 64 -0.26 10.61 6.29
CA LYS A 64 0.88 11.50 6.05
C LYS A 64 0.96 11.71 4.54
N MET A 65 0.81 12.96 4.12
CA MET A 65 0.80 13.34 2.72
C MET A 65 2.03 14.17 2.43
N THR A 66 2.80 13.80 1.41
CA THR A 66 4.02 14.49 1.02
C THR A 66 3.91 14.94 -0.43
N ALA A 67 4.03 16.24 -0.66
CA ALA A 67 4.11 16.78 -2.01
C ALA A 67 5.55 16.77 -2.49
N ASP A 68 5.75 16.45 -3.76
CA ASP A 68 7.07 16.48 -4.36
C ASP A 68 7.64 17.89 -4.48
N CYS A 69 8.97 17.97 -4.52
CA CYS A 69 9.72 19.23 -4.57
C CYS A 69 9.67 19.92 -5.94
N ASP A 70 9.58 19.13 -7.00
CA ASP A 70 9.62 19.63 -8.37
C ASP A 70 8.23 20.13 -8.85
N GLY A 71 7.23 20.10 -7.97
CA GLY A 71 5.84 20.46 -8.26
C GLY A 71 5.36 21.74 -7.58
N GLN A 72 4.11 22.09 -7.85
CA GLN A 72 3.37 23.13 -7.12
C GLN A 72 2.69 22.53 -5.87
N ASP A 73 2.27 23.41 -4.97
CA ASP A 73 1.42 23.09 -3.84
C ASP A 73 0.21 22.21 -4.22
N VAL A 74 -0.02 21.15 -3.44
CA VAL A 74 -1.08 20.19 -3.72
C VAL A 74 -2.29 20.48 -2.83
N SER A 75 -3.37 20.96 -3.45
CA SER A 75 -4.67 21.13 -2.78
C SER A 75 -5.44 19.82 -2.72
N ILE A 76 -5.90 19.43 -1.53
CA ILE A 76 -6.72 18.24 -1.30
C ILE A 76 -8.19 18.66 -1.25
N LYS A 77 -9.01 18.09 -2.12
CA LYS A 77 -10.45 18.40 -2.22
C LYS A 77 -11.30 17.40 -1.47
N THR A 78 -11.05 16.11 -1.66
CA THR A 78 -11.88 15.05 -1.06
C THR A 78 -11.05 13.81 -0.76
N ILE A 79 -11.34 13.17 0.37
CA ILE A 79 -10.89 11.81 0.68
C ILE A 79 -12.11 10.93 0.88
N THR A 80 -12.19 9.83 0.15
CA THR A 80 -13.26 8.84 0.24
C THR A 80 -12.77 7.64 1.04
N LEU A 81 -13.47 7.30 2.10
CA LEU A 81 -13.15 6.14 2.93
C LEU A 81 -14.28 5.13 2.86
N LYS A 82 -13.95 3.87 3.12
CA LYS A 82 -14.92 2.81 3.33
C LYS A 82 -14.81 2.31 4.76
N ARG A 83 -15.96 2.19 5.42
CA ARG A 83 -16.11 1.51 6.69
C ARG A 83 -16.28 0.01 6.46
N GLU A 84 -15.49 -0.76 7.19
CA GLU A 84 -15.54 -2.21 7.28
C GLU A 84 -15.76 -2.67 8.73
N GLY A 85 -15.95 -3.97 8.93
CA GLY A 85 -16.22 -4.55 10.24
C GLY A 85 -17.70 -4.92 10.46
N MET A 86 -17.92 -5.72 11.49
CA MET A 86 -19.22 -6.32 11.82
C MET A 86 -20.18 -5.35 12.51
N GLY A 87 -19.70 -4.23 13.01
CA GLY A 87 -20.51 -3.19 13.65
C GLY A 87 -21.50 -2.53 12.69
N ASN A 88 -22.57 -1.96 13.25
CA ASN A 88 -23.62 -1.33 12.48
C ASN A 88 -23.18 0.07 12.05
N TYR A 89 -23.27 0.43 10.78
CA TYR A 89 -22.89 1.77 10.30
C TYR A 89 -23.60 2.92 11.05
N ARG A 90 -24.78 2.65 11.64
CA ARG A 90 -25.52 3.61 12.46
C ARG A 90 -24.90 3.88 13.84
N ASP A 91 -23.99 3.02 14.31
CA ASP A 91 -23.22 3.21 15.54
C ASP A 91 -22.35 4.46 15.46
N ILE A 92 -21.99 4.87 14.25
CA ILE A 92 -21.14 6.03 14.00
C ILE A 92 -22.03 7.25 13.77
N LYS A 93 -21.89 8.25 14.64
CA LYS A 93 -22.61 9.52 14.58
C LYS A 93 -22.07 10.39 13.45
N LYS A 94 -20.75 10.60 13.35
CA LYS A 94 -20.11 11.39 12.28
C LYS A 94 -18.63 11.05 12.14
N VAL A 95 -18.10 11.23 10.93
CA VAL A 95 -16.67 11.08 10.59
C VAL A 95 -16.14 12.40 10.02
N TYR A 96 -14.91 12.78 10.34
CA TYR A 96 -14.28 14.02 9.91
C TYR A 96 -12.76 13.98 9.99
N ALA A 97 -12.08 14.84 9.24
CA ALA A 97 -10.63 14.99 9.31
C ALA A 97 -10.22 16.20 10.17
N THR A 98 -9.08 16.05 10.86
CA THR A 98 -8.43 17.09 11.67
C THR A 98 -6.93 17.16 11.36
N HIS A 99 -6.32 18.31 11.64
CA HIS A 99 -4.88 18.50 11.73
C HIS A 99 -4.58 19.05 13.13
N GLY A 100 -3.98 18.23 13.98
CA GLY A 100 -3.91 18.50 15.42
C GLY A 100 -5.30 18.72 16.02
N THR A 101 -5.52 19.91 16.58
CA THR A 101 -6.81 20.28 17.19
C THR A 101 -7.81 20.87 16.20
N TYR A 102 -7.36 21.29 15.01
CA TYR A 102 -8.18 21.98 14.01
C TYR A 102 -8.95 21.00 13.13
N ARG A 103 -10.22 21.31 12.88
CA ARG A 103 -11.10 20.49 12.04
C ARG A 103 -11.05 20.95 10.59
N LEU A 104 -10.63 20.06 9.69
CA LEU A 104 -10.46 20.35 8.26
C LEU A 104 -11.74 20.12 7.43
N THR A 105 -12.64 19.26 7.93
CA THR A 105 -13.88 18.89 7.22
C THR A 105 -15.12 19.01 8.11
N PRO A 106 -16.30 19.25 7.54
CA PRO A 106 -17.56 19.02 8.23
C PRO A 106 -17.70 17.57 8.73
N GLY A 107 -18.67 17.33 9.60
CA GLY A 107 -19.00 15.98 10.05
C GLY A 107 -19.89 15.29 9.04
N HIS A 108 -19.47 14.13 8.55
CA HIS A 108 -20.24 13.33 7.62
C HIS A 108 -20.88 12.15 8.33
N THR A 109 -22.20 12.03 8.21
CA THR A 109 -22.95 10.86 8.66
C THR A 109 -22.85 9.76 7.62
N MET A 110 -22.89 8.50 8.06
CA MET A 110 -23.02 7.37 7.14
C MET A 110 -24.50 7.14 6.85
N SER A 111 -24.93 7.47 5.63
CA SER A 111 -26.33 7.36 5.22
C SER A 111 -26.68 6.00 4.63
N ARG A 112 -25.67 5.19 4.27
CA ARG A 112 -25.83 3.95 3.52
C ARG A 112 -25.06 2.80 4.16
N ARG A 113 -25.57 1.59 3.93
CA ARG A 113 -24.95 0.33 4.38
C ARG A 113 -23.63 0.02 3.66
N ASP A 114 -23.37 0.68 2.53
CA ASP A 114 -22.11 0.55 1.78
C ASP A 114 -20.87 1.04 2.57
N GLY A 115 -21.09 1.80 3.66
CA GLY A 115 -20.02 2.27 4.53
C GLY A 115 -19.16 3.36 3.90
N ILE A 116 -19.56 3.94 2.78
CA ILE A 116 -18.76 4.95 2.08
C ILE A 116 -18.97 6.32 2.74
N VAL A 117 -17.86 6.98 3.08
CA VAL A 117 -17.86 8.35 3.58
C VAL A 117 -16.92 9.22 2.75
N ARG A 118 -17.40 10.38 2.29
CA ARG A 118 -16.62 11.34 1.51
C ARG A 118 -16.35 12.57 2.36
N LEU A 119 -15.10 12.73 2.79
CA LEU A 119 -14.63 13.85 3.58
C LEU A 119 -14.26 15.00 2.63
N ARG A 120 -15.06 16.08 2.63
CA ARG A 120 -14.81 17.27 1.80
C ARG A 120 -14.05 18.32 2.60
N PHE A 121 -12.88 18.68 2.11
CA PHE A 121 -12.01 19.68 2.72
C PHE A 121 -12.48 21.08 2.33
N ARG A 122 -12.43 22.01 3.29
CA ARG A 122 -12.70 23.44 3.00
C ARG A 122 -11.49 24.07 2.32
N SER A 123 -10.35 23.94 2.98
CA SER A 123 -9.03 24.27 2.47
C SER A 123 -8.04 23.35 3.18
N PHE A 124 -7.26 22.61 2.39
CA PHE A 124 -6.12 21.86 2.89
C PHE A 124 -5.13 21.72 1.75
N THR A 125 -3.93 22.22 1.97
CA THR A 125 -2.87 22.26 0.98
C THR A 125 -1.64 21.65 1.60
N VAL A 126 -0.97 20.79 0.84
CA VAL A 126 0.35 20.26 1.16
C VAL A 126 1.34 21.09 0.34
N PRO A 127 2.15 21.96 0.98
CA PRO A 127 3.13 22.75 0.24
C PRO A 127 4.14 21.86 -0.47
N SER A 128 4.68 22.34 -1.60
CA SER A 128 5.77 21.66 -2.30
C SER A 128 6.96 21.39 -1.35
N CYS A 129 7.62 20.24 -1.52
CA CYS A 129 8.65 19.71 -0.61
C CYS A 129 8.22 19.42 0.84
N GLU A 130 6.95 19.58 1.22
CA GLU A 130 6.51 19.39 2.61
C GLU A 130 5.65 18.14 2.80
N SER A 131 5.66 17.64 4.03
CA SER A 131 4.71 16.66 4.51
C SER A 131 3.68 17.29 5.46
N ARG A 132 2.41 16.89 5.32
CA ARG A 132 1.34 17.24 6.26
C ARG A 132 0.64 15.97 6.74
N THR A 133 0.40 15.90 8.05
CA THR A 133 -0.32 14.78 8.66
C THR A 133 -1.74 15.18 9.01
N ILE A 134 -2.72 14.34 8.71
CA ILE A 134 -4.09 14.53 9.17
C ILE A 134 -4.60 13.28 9.86
N SER A 135 -5.54 13.46 10.80
CA SER A 135 -6.23 12.38 11.48
C SER A 135 -7.69 12.34 11.03
N VAL A 136 -8.18 11.16 10.69
CA VAL A 136 -9.60 10.86 10.55
C VAL A 136 -10.14 10.45 11.90
N ASN A 137 -11.19 11.12 12.33
CA ASN A 137 -11.85 10.89 13.59
C ASN A 137 -13.30 10.46 13.36
N ALA A 138 -13.78 9.56 14.21
CA ALA A 138 -15.17 9.15 14.30
C ALA A 138 -15.74 9.50 15.68
N ASP A 139 -16.99 9.96 15.68
CA ASP A 139 -17.80 10.05 16.90
C ASP A 139 -18.82 8.92 16.89
N PHE A 140 -18.92 8.18 17.98
CA PHE A 140 -19.83 7.06 18.16
C PHE A 140 -21.09 7.49 18.90
N ARG A 141 -22.19 6.76 18.70
CA ARG A 141 -23.44 6.99 19.42
C ARG A 141 -23.39 6.34 20.81
N GLY A 142 -24.10 6.92 21.78
CA GLY A 142 -24.33 6.26 23.07
C GLY A 142 -25.15 4.97 22.93
N SER A 143 -25.91 4.84 21.84
CA SER A 143 -26.68 3.65 21.48
C SER A 143 -25.93 2.69 20.54
N ALA A 144 -24.60 2.82 20.42
CA ALA A 144 -23.82 1.95 19.54
C ALA A 144 -23.88 0.49 20.02
N GLN A 145 -23.88 -0.44 19.07
CA GLN A 145 -23.86 -1.86 19.39
C GLN A 145 -22.58 -2.26 20.13
N VAL A 146 -22.74 -2.89 21.30
CA VAL A 146 -21.62 -3.49 22.04
C VAL A 146 -21.05 -4.66 21.23
N LEU A 147 -19.72 -4.79 21.21
CA LEU A 147 -18.96 -5.72 20.34
C LEU A 147 -19.05 -5.42 18.83
N GLY A 148 -19.59 -4.27 18.44
CA GLY A 148 -19.55 -3.82 17.05
C GLY A 148 -18.15 -3.37 16.64
N GLU A 149 -17.52 -4.12 15.73
CA GLU A 149 -16.20 -3.75 15.19
C GLU A 149 -16.34 -2.79 14.00
N HIS A 150 -15.53 -1.73 14.02
CA HIS A 150 -15.48 -0.73 12.94
C HIS A 150 -14.03 -0.50 12.53
N ARG A 151 -13.75 -0.64 11.24
CA ARG A 151 -12.47 -0.31 10.62
C ARG A 151 -12.70 0.68 9.49
N PHE A 152 -11.78 1.60 9.28
CA PHE A 152 -11.81 2.47 8.10
C PHE A 152 -10.64 2.15 7.20
N VAL A 153 -10.90 2.16 5.89
CA VAL A 153 -9.88 1.91 4.86
C VAL A 153 -9.99 2.94 3.74
N LEU A 154 -8.84 3.25 3.14
CA LEU A 154 -8.74 3.96 1.87
C LEU A 154 -8.71 2.92 0.75
N LEU A 155 -9.56 3.03 -0.27
CA LEU A 155 -9.69 1.99 -1.32
C LEU A 155 -8.63 2.07 -2.43
N GLY A 156 -7.68 3.01 -2.31
CA GLY A 156 -6.64 3.26 -3.31
C GLY A 156 -6.66 4.70 -3.83
N GLN A 157 -5.82 4.98 -4.84
CA GLN A 157 -5.50 6.32 -5.34
C GLN A 157 -6.74 7.15 -5.73
N ASN A 158 -7.72 6.53 -6.42
CA ASN A 158 -8.97 7.19 -6.85
C ASN A 158 -9.86 7.65 -5.68
N SER A 159 -9.53 7.26 -4.45
CA SER A 159 -10.21 7.72 -3.24
C SER A 159 -9.77 9.11 -2.80
N VAL A 160 -8.63 9.61 -3.31
CA VAL A 160 -8.10 10.94 -3.02
C VAL A 160 -8.28 11.83 -4.25
N ALA A 161 -9.03 12.92 -4.09
CA ALA A 161 -9.15 13.94 -5.12
C ALA A 161 -8.27 15.15 -4.71
N ALA A 162 -7.21 15.39 -5.47
CA ALA A 162 -6.26 16.47 -5.26
C ALA A 162 -5.97 17.22 -6.57
N SER A 163 -5.24 18.35 -6.50
CA SER A 163 -4.72 19.03 -7.69
C SER A 163 -3.46 18.38 -8.27
N ALA A 164 -2.88 17.39 -7.59
CA ALA A 164 -1.76 16.62 -8.10
C ALA A 164 -2.16 15.82 -9.35
N SER A 165 -1.22 15.74 -10.29
CA SER A 165 -1.33 15.00 -11.55
C SER A 165 -1.10 13.49 -11.37
N SER A 166 -0.33 13.11 -10.35
CA SER A 166 -0.12 11.72 -9.95
C SER A 166 -0.27 11.60 -8.43
N ILE A 167 -0.89 10.50 -7.99
CA ILE A 167 -1.09 10.20 -6.57
C ILE A 167 -0.61 8.77 -6.35
N ILE A 168 0.34 8.59 -5.43
CA ILE A 168 0.81 7.29 -4.99
C ILE A 168 0.28 7.08 -3.58
N VAL A 169 -0.37 5.93 -3.35
CA VAL A 169 -0.88 5.56 -2.04
C VAL A 169 -0.09 4.37 -1.55
N HIS A 170 0.57 4.53 -0.41
CA HIS A 170 1.23 3.44 0.29
C HIS A 170 0.28 2.91 1.36
N PRO A 171 -0.17 1.65 1.26
CA PRO A 171 -0.82 1.01 2.40
C PRO A 171 0.19 0.93 3.54
N TRP A 172 -0.29 0.98 4.78
CA TRP A 172 0.56 0.74 5.94
C TRP A 172 1.21 -0.63 5.80
N SER A 173 2.48 -0.65 5.41
CA SER A 173 3.34 -1.80 5.66
C SER A 173 3.68 -1.75 7.13
N VAL A 174 3.56 -2.87 7.83
CA VAL A 174 4.22 -3.01 9.13
C VAL A 174 5.71 -2.98 8.82
N GLU A 175 6.27 -1.77 8.74
CA GLU A 175 7.69 -1.56 8.92
C GLU A 175 7.97 -2.21 10.27
N SER A 176 8.65 -3.35 10.23
CA SER A 176 9.02 -4.10 11.42
C SER A 176 9.60 -3.09 12.39
N ASP A 177 8.88 -2.82 13.47
CA ASP A 177 9.45 -2.15 14.63
C ASP A 177 10.80 -2.81 14.84
N ASN A 178 11.86 -2.01 14.67
CA ASN A 178 13.21 -2.42 14.96
C ASN A 178 13.24 -2.70 16.47
N VAL A 179 12.81 -3.91 16.85
CA VAL A 179 13.21 -4.54 18.08
C VAL A 179 14.71 -4.69 17.92
N LYS A 180 15.45 -3.73 18.47
CA LYS A 180 16.82 -3.95 18.88
C LYS A 180 16.77 -5.13 19.84
N VAL A 181 16.94 -6.33 19.31
CA VAL A 181 17.44 -7.45 20.09
C VAL A 181 18.90 -7.09 20.33
N GLU A 182 19.18 -6.42 21.44
CA GLU A 182 20.53 -6.44 21.98
C GLU A 182 20.84 -7.90 22.28
N GLU A 183 21.62 -8.51 21.40
CA GLU A 183 22.23 -9.81 21.60
C GLU A 183 23.18 -9.68 22.80
N LYS A 184 22.63 -9.92 24.00
CA LYS A 184 23.41 -10.03 25.22
C LYS A 184 24.19 -11.33 25.12
N THR A 185 25.43 -11.23 24.63
CA THR A 185 26.41 -12.33 24.67
C THR A 185 26.51 -12.83 26.10
N ILE A 186 25.97 -14.02 26.36
CA ILE A 186 26.19 -14.74 27.61
C ILE A 186 27.64 -15.21 27.56
N VAL A 187 28.53 -14.48 28.23
CA VAL A 187 29.88 -14.93 28.50
C VAL A 187 29.77 -16.08 29.50
N GLU A 188 30.10 -17.29 29.06
CA GLU A 188 30.24 -18.45 29.94
C GLU A 188 31.26 -18.16 31.06
N PRO A 189 30.97 -18.51 32.32
CA PRO A 189 31.91 -18.31 33.41
C PRO A 189 33.10 -19.28 33.26
N LYS A 190 34.29 -18.70 33.03
CA LYS A 190 35.57 -19.40 33.01
C LYS A 190 35.82 -20.12 34.34
N PRO A 191 36.29 -21.38 34.34
CA PRO A 191 36.52 -22.14 35.57
C PRO A 191 37.64 -21.54 36.42
N ARG A 192 37.36 -21.48 37.72
CA ARG A 192 38.22 -21.01 38.81
C ARG A 192 39.39 -21.97 38.97
N SER A 193 40.62 -21.48 38.77
CA SER A 193 41.83 -22.17 39.23
C SER A 193 42.67 -21.22 40.09
N GLU A 194 43.29 -21.83 41.08
CA GLU A 194 43.79 -21.29 42.33
C GLU A 194 45.17 -20.60 42.23
N ALA A 195 45.55 -19.99 43.37
CA ALA A 195 46.90 -19.69 43.86
C ALA A 195 47.57 -18.32 43.56
N GLY A 196 47.28 -17.35 44.47
CA GLY A 196 48.24 -16.50 45.23
C GLY A 196 49.25 -15.56 44.53
N PRO A 197 50.03 -14.75 45.27
CA PRO A 197 49.71 -13.99 46.49
C PRO A 197 50.10 -12.48 46.45
N LYS A 198 49.38 -11.69 47.26
CA LYS A 198 49.77 -10.47 48.03
C LYS A 198 50.73 -9.41 47.41
N ALA A 199 50.21 -8.19 47.23
CA ALA A 199 50.90 -6.91 47.48
C ALA A 199 49.84 -5.80 47.72
N ARG A 200 49.51 -5.44 48.98
CA ARG A 200 50.08 -4.34 49.78
C ARG A 200 49.93 -2.95 49.12
N CYS A 201 48.76 -2.34 49.32
CA CYS A 201 48.53 -0.92 49.04
C CYS A 201 49.16 -0.06 50.15
N ARG A 202 49.97 0.93 49.75
CA ARG A 202 50.51 1.97 50.61
C ARG A 202 49.90 3.30 50.16
N GLU A 203 49.28 4.01 51.09
CA GLU A 203 48.79 5.37 50.91
C GLU A 203 49.94 6.33 50.63
N GLY A 204 49.73 7.24 49.68
CA GLY A 204 50.62 8.34 49.36
C GLY A 204 49.81 9.58 49.00
N ARG A 205 49.75 10.53 49.95
CA ARG A 205 49.28 11.91 49.76
C ARG A 205 50.23 12.68 48.83
N ALA A 206 49.69 13.51 47.95
CA ALA A 206 50.23 14.82 47.54
C ALA A 206 49.16 15.53 46.67
N ASN A 207 48.55 16.64 47.11
CA ASN A 207 49.01 18.02 46.89
C ASN A 207 49.43 18.34 45.45
N TYR A 208 48.59 19.07 44.71
CA TYR A 208 49.01 20.04 43.68
C TYR A 208 48.00 21.21 43.56
N PRO A 209 48.44 22.41 43.15
CA PRO A 209 47.77 23.69 43.41
C PRO A 209 47.03 24.31 42.20
N ARG A 210 46.31 25.40 42.48
CA ARG A 210 45.68 26.33 41.53
C ARG A 210 46.67 26.91 40.50
N VAL A 211 46.25 26.96 39.23
CA VAL A 211 46.74 27.93 38.23
C VAL A 211 45.55 28.48 37.44
N ARG A 212 45.60 29.79 37.20
CA ARG A 212 44.64 30.64 36.49
C ARG A 212 44.85 30.61 34.97
N SER A 213 43.80 31.07 34.28
CA SER A 213 43.75 31.78 32.98
C SER A 213 44.17 31.04 31.71
N SER A 214 43.24 30.93 30.76
CA SER A 214 43.22 31.81 29.57
C SER A 214 42.05 31.46 28.64
N ASN A 215 41.47 32.51 28.05
CA ASN A 215 40.44 32.48 27.01
C ASN A 215 40.84 31.62 25.81
N ILE A 216 39.96 30.72 25.37
CA ILE A 216 39.93 30.23 23.98
C ILE A 216 38.45 30.16 23.56
N ALA A 217 38.18 30.76 22.41
CA ALA A 217 36.89 30.92 21.77
C ALA A 217 36.14 29.59 21.62
N SER A 218 34.85 29.63 21.94
CA SER A 218 33.89 28.59 21.59
C SER A 218 33.58 28.69 20.09
N GLU A 219 34.33 27.95 19.27
CA GLU A 219 33.91 27.62 17.91
C GLU A 219 32.85 26.52 17.96
N GLU A 220 31.70 26.85 17.36
CA GLU A 220 30.55 25.98 17.15
C GLU A 220 30.96 24.75 16.31
N CYS A 221 30.78 23.56 16.89
CA CYS A 221 30.61 22.35 16.09
C CYS A 221 29.11 22.10 15.93
N VAL A 222 28.51 22.70 14.90
CA VAL A 222 27.19 22.28 14.41
C VAL A 222 27.38 20.93 13.73
N ASN A 223 26.98 19.85 14.42
CA ASN A 223 26.76 18.56 13.78
C ASN A 223 25.55 18.70 12.85
N VAL A 224 25.82 18.93 11.56
CA VAL A 224 24.83 18.72 10.50
C VAL A 224 24.66 17.21 10.37
N ILE A 225 23.71 16.66 11.13
CA ILE A 225 23.17 15.33 10.87
C ILE A 225 22.34 15.47 9.59
N ASP A 226 22.92 15.05 8.47
CA ASP A 226 22.20 14.90 7.20
C ASP A 226 21.26 13.68 7.33
N PRO A 227 19.93 13.85 7.46
CA PRO A 227 19.03 12.76 7.77
C PRO A 227 18.33 12.29 6.49
N THR A 228 19.07 11.91 5.44
CA THR A 228 18.47 11.10 4.36
C THR A 228 19.46 10.13 3.72
N LEU A 229 19.94 9.15 4.49
CA LEU A 229 20.48 7.92 3.89
C LEU A 229 19.30 7.09 3.36
N ARG A 230 18.81 7.43 2.15
CA ARG A 230 17.85 6.60 1.42
C ARG A 230 18.60 5.39 0.87
N VAL A 231 18.42 4.24 1.51
CA VAL A 231 18.70 2.96 0.88
C VAL A 231 17.55 2.71 -0.11
N SER A 232 17.64 3.25 -1.34
CA SER A 232 16.79 2.73 -2.40
C SER A 232 17.26 1.30 -2.64
N GLY A 233 16.43 0.33 -2.23
CA GLY A 233 16.66 -1.05 -2.63
C GLY A 233 16.73 -1.10 -4.15
N GLU A 234 17.74 -1.79 -4.68
CA GLU A 234 17.84 -2.07 -6.10
C GLU A 234 16.52 -2.70 -6.57
N GLU A 235 15.91 -2.17 -7.63
CA GLU A 235 14.69 -2.73 -8.20
C GLU A 235 15.01 -4.11 -8.79
N ILE A 236 14.72 -5.16 -8.02
CA ILE A 236 15.15 -6.54 -8.30
C ILE A 236 14.36 -7.24 -9.43
N GLY A 237 13.38 -6.57 -10.06
CA GLY A 237 12.60 -7.08 -11.19
C GLY A 237 11.09 -6.92 -10.98
N LEU A 238 10.34 -6.92 -12.09
CA LEU A 238 8.89 -6.74 -12.13
C LEU A 238 8.16 -8.06 -12.45
N ILE A 239 7.09 -8.35 -11.71
CA ILE A 239 6.16 -9.44 -11.99
C ILE A 239 4.82 -8.83 -12.36
N GLU A 240 4.39 -9.05 -13.60
CA GLU A 240 3.11 -8.61 -14.12
C GLU A 240 2.04 -9.70 -13.88
N VAL A 241 0.84 -9.28 -13.49
CA VAL A 241 -0.33 -10.15 -13.32
C VAL A 241 -1.42 -9.73 -14.29
N THR A 242 -1.87 -10.66 -15.15
CA THR A 242 -2.98 -10.41 -16.07
C THR A 242 -4.16 -11.30 -15.74
N TYR A 243 -5.31 -10.69 -15.44
CA TYR A 243 -6.57 -11.42 -15.21
C TYR A 243 -7.17 -11.86 -16.53
N LEU A 244 -7.50 -13.14 -16.65
CA LEU A 244 -8.08 -13.69 -17.87
C LEU A 244 -9.60 -13.82 -17.72
N PRO A 245 -10.37 -13.39 -18.73
CA PRO A 245 -11.82 -13.46 -18.68
C PRO A 245 -12.26 -14.92 -18.53
N TRP A 246 -13.23 -15.12 -17.66
CA TRP A 246 -13.87 -16.41 -17.51
C TRP A 246 -15.30 -16.35 -18.06
N LEU A 247 -15.50 -17.05 -19.17
CA LEU A 247 -16.74 -17.02 -19.95
C LEU A 247 -17.83 -17.96 -19.43
N ARG A 248 -17.61 -18.65 -18.29
CA ARG A 248 -18.53 -19.66 -17.77
C ARG A 248 -18.92 -19.34 -16.33
N ARG A 249 -20.20 -19.54 -16.01
CA ARG A 249 -20.69 -19.42 -14.63
C ARG A 249 -20.04 -20.48 -13.74
N ILE A 250 -19.70 -20.09 -12.52
CA ILE A 250 -19.25 -21.00 -11.47
C ILE A 250 -20.41 -21.90 -11.08
N THR A 251 -20.18 -23.21 -11.08
CA THR A 251 -21.17 -24.20 -10.66
C THR A 251 -20.76 -24.82 -9.34
N TYR A 252 -21.75 -25.31 -8.59
CA TYR A 252 -21.51 -26.12 -7.40
C TYR A 252 -20.68 -27.37 -7.75
N GLY A 253 -19.85 -27.82 -6.81
CA GLY A 253 -19.11 -29.08 -6.92
C GLY A 253 -17.61 -28.95 -6.64
N PRO A 254 -16.89 -30.08 -6.68
CA PRO A 254 -15.48 -30.14 -6.34
C PRO A 254 -14.58 -29.57 -7.45
N ARG A 255 -13.41 -29.06 -7.06
CA ARG A 255 -12.26 -28.68 -7.90
C ARG A 255 -12.61 -27.77 -9.07
N ARG A 256 -13.54 -26.84 -8.87
CA ARG A 256 -13.92 -25.84 -9.86
C ARG A 256 -12.83 -24.79 -9.98
N THR A 257 -12.49 -24.44 -11.22
CA THR A 257 -11.70 -23.23 -11.47
C THR A 257 -12.54 -22.04 -11.06
N ILE A 258 -11.98 -21.11 -10.30
CA ILE A 258 -12.65 -19.90 -9.80
C ILE A 258 -11.95 -18.61 -10.23
N LEU A 259 -10.69 -18.70 -10.64
CA LEU A 259 -9.92 -17.60 -11.19
C LEU A 259 -8.90 -18.14 -12.20
N ARG A 260 -8.73 -17.42 -13.31
CA ARG A 260 -7.67 -17.63 -14.31
C ARG A 260 -6.87 -16.34 -14.43
N PHE A 261 -5.56 -16.46 -14.37
CA PHE A 261 -4.65 -15.33 -14.53
C PHE A 261 -3.33 -15.82 -15.10
N SER A 262 -2.56 -14.94 -15.73
CA SER A 262 -1.16 -15.19 -16.02
C SER A 262 -0.26 -14.35 -15.13
N ILE A 263 0.92 -14.88 -14.86
CA ILE A 263 2.01 -14.17 -14.20
C ILE A 263 3.21 -14.16 -15.15
N LYS A 264 3.82 -13.00 -15.33
CA LYS A 264 4.94 -12.81 -16.25
C LYS A 264 6.09 -12.12 -15.54
N ALA A 265 7.28 -12.70 -15.61
CA ALA A 265 8.50 -12.03 -15.17
C ALA A 265 9.06 -11.15 -16.29
N ASP A 266 9.67 -10.03 -15.90
CA ASP A 266 10.43 -9.17 -16.79
C ASP A 266 11.72 -9.83 -17.31
N GLU A 267 12.52 -9.06 -18.03
CA GLU A 267 13.78 -9.51 -18.60
C GLU A 267 14.98 -9.45 -17.64
N LYS A 268 14.81 -8.86 -16.45
CA LYS A 268 15.91 -8.56 -15.53
C LYS A 268 16.39 -9.82 -14.80
N ASN A 269 15.48 -10.53 -14.13
CA ASN A 269 15.86 -11.60 -13.19
C ASN A 269 14.94 -12.84 -13.27
N ASP A 270 15.49 -13.99 -12.85
CA ASP A 270 14.69 -15.16 -12.53
C ASP A 270 14.08 -14.98 -11.12
N HIS A 271 12.81 -15.37 -10.94
CA HIS A 271 12.08 -15.23 -9.66
C HIS A 271 11.67 -16.59 -9.07
N ARG A 272 11.60 -16.67 -7.75
CA ARG A 272 10.95 -17.73 -6.96
C ARG A 272 9.75 -17.14 -6.26
N ILE A 273 8.55 -17.60 -6.60
CA ILE A 273 7.32 -17.21 -5.93
C ILE A 273 7.04 -18.21 -4.81
N GLN A 274 6.98 -17.71 -3.57
CA GLN A 274 6.80 -18.50 -2.36
C GLN A 274 5.32 -18.62 -2.00
N ALA A 275 4.58 -17.52 -2.11
CA ALA A 275 3.16 -17.49 -1.82
C ALA A 275 2.45 -16.42 -2.66
N ILE A 276 1.15 -16.62 -2.85
CA ILE A 276 0.24 -15.60 -3.39
C ILE A 276 -0.97 -15.50 -2.46
N THR A 277 -1.29 -14.28 -2.04
CA THR A 277 -2.50 -13.96 -1.29
C THR A 277 -3.58 -13.48 -2.25
N PHE A 278 -4.78 -14.03 -2.11
CA PHE A 278 -5.96 -13.60 -2.86
C PHE A 278 -7.02 -13.09 -1.91
N THR A 279 -7.68 -12.01 -2.29
CA THR A 279 -8.86 -11.47 -1.62
C THR A 279 -10.13 -11.81 -2.39
N ASN A 280 -11.11 -12.38 -1.70
CA ASN A 280 -12.45 -12.64 -2.21
C ASN A 280 -13.33 -11.40 -2.02
N GLU A 281 -13.59 -10.68 -3.10
CA GLU A 281 -14.58 -9.58 -3.16
C GLU A 281 -16.02 -10.08 -3.36
N GLY A 282 -16.19 -11.40 -3.52
CA GLY A 282 -17.49 -12.03 -3.62
C GLY A 282 -18.27 -12.05 -2.30
N THR A 283 -19.51 -12.51 -2.37
CA THR A 283 -20.37 -12.71 -1.20
C THR A 283 -20.24 -14.10 -0.57
N ALA A 284 -19.57 -15.05 -1.25
CA ALA A 284 -19.22 -16.35 -0.68
C ALA A 284 -18.25 -16.18 0.51
N ARG A 285 -18.36 -17.07 1.50
CA ARG A 285 -17.57 -17.05 2.75
C ARG A 285 -16.90 -18.41 2.99
N ASN A 286 -16.20 -18.57 4.11
CA ASN A 286 -15.36 -19.74 4.42
C ASN A 286 -16.08 -21.08 4.24
N PHE A 287 -17.35 -21.18 4.64
CA PHE A 287 -18.10 -22.43 4.51
C PHE A 287 -18.53 -22.73 3.06
N ASP A 288 -18.53 -21.73 2.18
CA ASP A 288 -18.93 -21.85 0.78
C ASP A 288 -17.78 -22.33 -0.12
N LEU A 289 -16.51 -22.17 0.31
CA LEU A 289 -15.31 -22.42 -0.49
C LEU A 289 -14.33 -23.27 0.31
N HIS A 290 -14.05 -24.48 -0.19
CA HIS A 290 -13.12 -25.41 0.44
C HIS A 290 -11.98 -25.79 -0.48
N ASN A 291 -10.89 -26.32 0.07
CA ASN A 291 -9.80 -26.95 -0.68
C ASN A 291 -9.24 -26.07 -1.81
N LEU A 292 -8.95 -24.81 -1.48
CA LEU A 292 -8.39 -23.83 -2.41
C LEU A 292 -6.94 -24.18 -2.75
N SER A 293 -6.59 -24.17 -4.03
CA SER A 293 -5.23 -24.50 -4.48
C SER A 293 -4.89 -23.92 -5.85
N LEU A 294 -3.59 -23.71 -6.07
CA LEU A 294 -2.97 -23.48 -7.37
C LEU A 294 -2.20 -24.75 -7.79
N PRO A 295 -1.87 -24.90 -9.08
CA PRO A 295 -0.97 -25.95 -9.54
C PRO A 295 0.39 -25.89 -8.79
N GLY A 296 0.79 -26.99 -8.15
CA GLY A 296 2.05 -27.06 -7.40
C GLY A 296 2.03 -26.39 -6.02
N SER A 297 0.87 -25.93 -5.53
CA SER A 297 0.74 -25.39 -4.17
C SER A 297 0.22 -26.43 -3.18
N ARG A 298 0.33 -26.11 -1.88
CA ARG A 298 -0.45 -26.79 -0.85
C ARG A 298 -1.94 -26.44 -0.98
N VAL A 299 -2.80 -27.36 -0.55
CA VAL A 299 -4.25 -27.13 -0.47
C VAL A 299 -4.56 -26.38 0.82
N VAL A 300 -5.37 -25.33 0.72
CA VAL A 300 -5.85 -24.54 1.85
C VAL A 300 -7.33 -24.83 2.07
N SER A 301 -7.68 -25.27 3.28
CA SER A 301 -9.03 -25.79 3.55
C SER A 301 -10.12 -24.73 3.49
N TYR A 302 -9.85 -23.48 3.90
CA TYR A 302 -10.83 -22.40 3.99
C TYR A 302 -10.17 -21.01 3.88
N LEU A 303 -10.98 -19.97 3.67
CA LEU A 303 -10.51 -18.58 3.72
C LEU A 303 -10.25 -18.13 5.16
N SER A 304 -9.29 -17.22 5.36
CA SER A 304 -9.19 -16.42 6.58
C SER A 304 -9.90 -15.08 6.36
N GLY A 305 -11.10 -14.93 6.92
CA GLY A 305 -11.98 -13.81 6.59
C GLY A 305 -12.43 -13.85 5.12
N ASN A 306 -11.95 -12.91 4.32
CA ASN A 306 -12.11 -12.91 2.86
C ASN A 306 -10.81 -13.23 2.11
N LYS A 307 -9.69 -13.47 2.79
CA LYS A 307 -8.39 -13.70 2.16
C LYS A 307 -8.01 -15.19 2.16
N VAL A 308 -7.19 -15.60 1.22
CA VAL A 308 -6.54 -16.91 1.20
C VAL A 308 -5.10 -16.77 0.74
N ARG A 309 -4.17 -17.28 1.55
CA ARG A 309 -2.75 -17.31 1.22
C ARG A 309 -2.37 -18.69 0.71
N ILE A 310 -1.99 -18.79 -0.55
CA ILE A 310 -1.61 -20.03 -1.22
C ILE A 310 -0.08 -20.14 -1.22
N VAL A 311 0.46 -21.14 -0.54
CA VAL A 311 1.91 -21.36 -0.41
C VAL A 311 2.38 -22.45 -1.38
N PHE A 312 3.44 -22.16 -2.13
CA PHE A 312 4.09 -23.10 -3.03
C PHE A 312 5.14 -23.94 -2.29
N SER A 313 5.14 -25.25 -2.54
CA SER A 313 6.12 -26.17 -1.98
C SER A 313 6.35 -27.31 -2.99
N PRO A 314 7.42 -27.26 -3.81
CA PRO A 314 8.50 -26.24 -3.83
C PRO A 314 8.05 -24.87 -4.36
N PRO A 315 8.80 -23.77 -4.09
CA PRO A 315 8.51 -22.44 -4.65
C PRO A 315 8.37 -22.46 -6.17
N LEU A 316 7.42 -21.69 -6.69
CA LEU A 316 7.19 -21.60 -8.12
C LEU A 316 8.32 -20.81 -8.78
N LYS A 317 9.15 -21.50 -9.56
CA LYS A 317 10.17 -20.85 -10.38
C LYS A 317 9.52 -20.14 -11.57
N LEU A 318 9.85 -18.88 -11.77
CA LEU A 318 9.46 -18.09 -12.94
C LEU A 318 10.75 -17.51 -13.55
N ASN A 319 11.17 -18.05 -14.68
CA ASN A 319 12.38 -17.54 -15.34
C ASN A 319 12.12 -16.16 -15.94
N LYS A 320 13.16 -15.37 -16.18
CA LYS A 320 13.03 -14.10 -16.90
C LYS A 320 12.30 -14.26 -18.24
N ASN A 321 11.47 -13.29 -18.61
CA ASN A 321 10.60 -13.29 -19.79
C ASN A 321 9.63 -14.48 -19.88
N GLN A 322 9.48 -15.27 -18.81
CA GLN A 322 8.55 -16.38 -18.79
C GLN A 322 7.17 -15.89 -18.36
N GLU A 323 6.16 -16.27 -19.14
CA GLU A 323 4.76 -16.19 -18.73
C GLU A 323 4.26 -17.57 -18.29
N LYS A 324 3.50 -17.61 -17.19
CA LYS A 324 2.82 -18.82 -16.72
C LYS A 324 1.33 -18.58 -16.53
N LEU A 325 0.54 -19.45 -17.14
CA LEU A 325 -0.91 -19.50 -16.93
C LEU A 325 -1.23 -20.23 -15.63
N MET A 326 -2.04 -19.60 -14.79
CA MET A 326 -2.43 -20.09 -13.47
C MET A 326 -3.95 -20.23 -13.36
N THR A 327 -4.38 -21.24 -12.60
CA THR A 327 -5.80 -21.46 -12.32
C THR A 327 -6.00 -21.73 -10.83
N LEU A 328 -6.69 -20.83 -10.13
CA LEU A 328 -7.13 -21.09 -8.76
C LEU A 328 -8.33 -22.03 -8.80
N LYS A 329 -8.25 -23.13 -8.07
CA LYS A 329 -9.31 -24.13 -7.95
C LYS A 329 -9.81 -24.20 -6.51
N ALA A 330 -11.10 -24.49 -6.35
CA ALA A 330 -11.74 -24.72 -5.06
C ALA A 330 -12.93 -25.67 -5.20
N ASP A 331 -13.32 -26.29 -4.09
CA ASP A 331 -14.59 -26.98 -3.94
C ASP A 331 -15.67 -25.96 -3.59
N ILE A 332 -16.66 -25.81 -4.48
CA ILE A 332 -17.72 -24.82 -4.35
C ILE A 332 -18.93 -25.46 -3.70
N ARG A 333 -19.17 -25.06 -2.45
CA ARG A 333 -20.37 -25.42 -1.67
C ARG A 333 -21.38 -24.27 -1.59
N ALA A 334 -21.08 -23.14 -2.22
CA ALA A 334 -21.89 -21.94 -2.22
C ALA A 334 -23.28 -22.14 -2.85
N SER A 335 -24.29 -21.47 -2.30
CA SER A 335 -25.60 -21.31 -2.95
C SER A 335 -25.46 -20.52 -4.27
N ARG A 336 -26.38 -20.76 -5.22
CA ARG A 336 -26.46 -20.00 -6.49
C ARG A 336 -26.63 -18.48 -6.31
N ARG A 337 -27.01 -18.02 -5.12
CA ARG A 337 -27.14 -16.59 -4.77
C ARG A 337 -25.82 -15.93 -4.36
N ARG A 338 -24.75 -16.70 -4.16
CA ARG A 338 -23.44 -16.20 -3.73
C ARG A 338 -22.54 -15.99 -4.94
N THR A 339 -21.68 -14.98 -4.84
CA THR A 339 -20.67 -14.63 -5.85
C THR A 339 -19.28 -14.95 -5.31
N VAL A 340 -18.38 -15.31 -6.21
CA VAL A 340 -16.96 -15.52 -5.91
C VAL A 340 -16.18 -14.65 -6.87
N LYS A 341 -15.29 -13.82 -6.35
CA LYS A 341 -14.42 -12.95 -7.14
C LYS A 341 -13.10 -12.81 -6.42
N PHE A 342 -12.05 -13.46 -6.92
CA PHE A 342 -10.73 -13.36 -6.32
C PHE A 342 -9.87 -12.37 -7.08
N VAL A 343 -9.16 -11.54 -6.34
CA VAL A 343 -8.18 -10.57 -6.82
C VAL A 343 -6.92 -10.65 -5.96
N ILE A 344 -5.79 -10.30 -6.56
CA ILE A 344 -4.54 -9.90 -5.92
C ILE A 344 -4.64 -8.37 -5.85
N GLU A 345 -4.69 -7.82 -4.64
CA GLU A 345 -5.02 -6.40 -4.41
C GLU A 345 -3.75 -5.54 -4.43
N GLU A 346 -2.67 -6.07 -3.86
CA GLU A 346 -1.45 -5.32 -3.60
C GLU A 346 -0.23 -6.04 -4.19
N PRO A 347 0.85 -5.33 -4.58
CA PRO A 347 2.10 -5.98 -4.98
C PRO A 347 2.65 -6.95 -3.93
N GLY A 348 2.47 -6.61 -2.64
CA GLY A 348 2.89 -7.43 -1.50
C GLY A 348 2.10 -8.74 -1.33
N ASP A 349 0.96 -8.90 -2.01
CA ASP A 349 0.23 -10.17 -2.04
C ASP A 349 1.03 -11.26 -2.78
N ILE A 350 2.06 -10.90 -3.54
CA ILE A 350 2.97 -11.85 -4.20
C ILE A 350 4.31 -11.85 -3.48
N GLU A 351 4.54 -12.90 -2.70
CA GLU A 351 5.82 -13.09 -2.03
C GLU A 351 6.80 -13.76 -2.99
N SER A 352 7.81 -13.00 -3.43
CA SER A 352 8.82 -13.49 -4.37
C SER A 352 10.25 -13.12 -3.95
N SER A 353 11.22 -13.90 -4.43
CA SER A 353 12.64 -13.59 -4.28
C SER A 353 13.41 -13.86 -5.56
N VAL A 354 14.49 -13.12 -5.80
CA VAL A 354 15.34 -13.31 -6.99
C VAL A 354 16.21 -14.55 -6.85
N LEU A 355 16.26 -15.31 -7.94
CA LEU A 355 17.21 -16.39 -8.15
C LEU A 355 18.56 -15.81 -8.60
N ARG A 356 19.40 -15.42 -7.64
CA ARG A 356 20.81 -15.14 -7.95
C ARG A 356 21.47 -16.42 -8.44
N ARG A 357 21.82 -16.49 -9.74
CA ARG A 357 22.76 -17.51 -10.22
C ARG A 357 24.09 -17.24 -9.52
N ARG A 358 24.54 -18.18 -8.68
CA ARG A 358 25.95 -18.22 -8.32
C ARG A 358 26.72 -18.35 -9.63
N ARG A 359 27.49 -17.32 -9.97
CA ARG A 359 28.47 -17.39 -11.05
C ARG A 359 29.59 -18.34 -10.67
#